data_AF-A0A4V5NZ94-F1
#
_entry.id   AF-A0A4V5NZ94-F1
#
_cell.length_a   1.000
_cell.length_b   1.000
_cell.length_c   1.000
_cell.angle_alpha   90.00
_cell.angle_beta   90.00
_cell.angle_gamma   90.00
#
_symmetry.space_group_name_H-M   'P 1'
#
loop_
_entity.id
_entity.type
_entity.pdbx_description
1 polymer ?
#
loop_
_entity_poly.entity_id
_entity_poly.type
_entity_poly.pdbx_seq_one_letter_code
_entity_poly.pdbx_strand_id
1 'polypeptide(L)'
;MRYLFLFFIQLIAGALTAQNLKDNRINELSGLVVSSKSDDLLWVHNDSGDESRIFLINKKGETLSTFNFNKKVIDCEDIAINTSKTGVQLYVGDIGDNAAKRPFVSVYKFQEPNLSLRGEKEFPIQRVEELRFKYPDGARDAECLMIDPIDQKIYIVSKREDSVGLYSAPLSSKAGSIITLKKETTLFFKAPKGAKWITAGDISLDGKVVLIKSYIHIYYWDRRKGETLTQCLKRPYVGLPYKPEQQGEAVGLTHSGTQYYSIGEGKNTEVNFKTIK
;
A
#
# COMPACT_ATOMS: atom_id res chain seq x y z
N MET A 1 -45.83 -19.93 36.16
CA MET A 1 -44.42 -20.32 35.95
C MET A 1 -44.19 -20.54 34.46
N ARG A 2 -43.47 -19.64 33.78
CA ARG A 2 -43.04 -19.82 32.39
C ARG A 2 -41.56 -19.46 32.35
N TYR A 3 -40.72 -20.46 32.09
CA TYR A 3 -39.27 -20.36 32.13
C TYR A 3 -38.77 -19.50 30.95
N LEU A 4 -37.99 -18.46 31.26
CA LEU A 4 -37.27 -17.64 30.29
C LEU A 4 -35.89 -18.28 30.05
N PHE A 5 -35.71 -18.94 28.90
CA PHE A 5 -34.40 -19.41 28.48
C PHE A 5 -33.61 -18.24 27.88
N LEU A 6 -32.66 -17.71 28.64
CA LEU A 6 -31.63 -16.80 28.12
C LEU A 6 -30.56 -17.64 27.42
N PHE A 7 -30.56 -17.63 26.09
CA PHE A 7 -29.42 -18.10 25.30
C PHE A 7 -28.31 -17.06 25.36
N PHE A 8 -27.27 -17.33 26.15
CA PHE A 8 -25.97 -16.68 25.98
C PHE A 8 -25.31 -17.25 24.73
N ILE A 9 -25.35 -16.51 23.63
CA ILE A 9 -24.46 -16.77 22.49
C ILE A 9 -23.07 -16.27 22.90
N GLN A 10 -22.24 -17.20 23.34
CA GLN A 10 -20.82 -16.95 23.53
C GLN A 10 -20.19 -16.91 22.15
N LEU A 11 -19.98 -15.70 21.61
CA LEU A 11 -19.20 -15.50 20.39
C LEU A 11 -17.76 -15.94 20.68
N ILE A 12 -17.42 -17.17 20.30
CA ILE A 12 -16.02 -17.56 20.15
C ILE A 12 -15.54 -16.86 18.87
N ALA A 13 -15.07 -15.62 19.02
CA ALA A 13 -14.17 -15.06 18.02
C ALA A 13 -12.91 -15.92 18.09
N GLY A 14 -12.80 -16.91 17.20
CA GLY A 14 -11.53 -17.57 16.95
C GLY A 14 -10.54 -16.48 16.56
N ALA A 15 -9.64 -16.12 17.47
CA ALA A 15 -8.51 -15.28 17.12
C ALA A 15 -7.79 -16.04 16.00
N LEU A 16 -7.79 -15.49 14.78
CA LEU A 16 -6.82 -15.95 13.79
C LEU A 16 -5.47 -15.74 14.44
N THR A 17 -4.77 -16.83 14.75
CA THR A 17 -3.38 -16.74 15.18
C THR A 17 -2.63 -16.08 14.04
N ALA A 18 -2.09 -14.90 14.30
CA ALA A 18 -1.27 -14.22 13.32
C ALA A 18 -0.12 -15.14 12.90
N GLN A 19 0.21 -15.10 11.61
CA GLN A 19 1.19 -15.97 11.00
C GLN A 19 2.39 -15.13 10.59
N ASN A 20 3.58 -15.69 10.70
CA ASN A 20 4.80 -14.98 10.33
C ASN A 20 5.17 -15.25 8.87
N LEU A 21 5.81 -14.27 8.23
CA LEU A 21 6.51 -14.48 6.97
C LEU A 21 7.50 -15.64 7.11
N LYS A 22 7.53 -16.53 6.11
CA LYS A 22 8.38 -17.74 6.15
C LYS A 22 9.61 -17.64 5.26
N ASP A 23 9.69 -16.60 4.43
CA ASP A 23 10.73 -16.42 3.43
C ASP A 23 11.69 -15.32 3.89
N ASN A 24 12.92 -15.70 4.24
CA ASN A 24 13.95 -14.79 4.72
C ASN A 24 14.43 -13.78 3.67
N ARG A 25 14.03 -13.94 2.40
CA ARG A 25 14.26 -12.95 1.34
C ARG A 25 13.36 -11.74 1.48
N ILE A 26 12.25 -11.83 2.23
CA ILE A 26 11.35 -10.73 2.55
C ILE A 26 11.76 -10.19 3.92
N ASN A 27 12.80 -9.36 3.96
CA ASN A 27 13.40 -8.86 5.20
C ASN A 27 13.37 -7.34 5.34
N GLU A 28 13.10 -6.60 4.27
CA GLU A 28 12.98 -5.14 4.25
C GLU A 28 11.60 -4.77 3.66
N LEU A 29 10.52 -5.46 4.03
CA LEU A 29 9.21 -5.25 3.42
C LEU A 29 8.75 -3.79 3.58
N SER A 30 8.53 -3.10 2.47
CA SER A 30 8.12 -1.68 2.45
C SER A 30 6.68 -1.50 1.97
N GLY A 31 6.26 -2.22 0.93
CA GLY A 31 4.92 -2.11 0.36
C GLY A 31 4.12 -3.42 0.38
N LEU A 32 2.79 -3.31 0.51
CA LEU A 32 1.85 -4.43 0.34
C LEU A 32 0.53 -4.00 -0.31
N VAL A 33 -0.02 -4.83 -1.20
CA VAL A 33 -1.38 -4.68 -1.72
C VAL A 33 -2.07 -6.03 -1.87
N VAL A 34 -3.37 -6.07 -1.61
CA VAL A 34 -4.18 -7.29 -1.81
C VAL A 34 -4.34 -7.57 -3.31
N SER A 35 -4.07 -8.81 -3.72
CA SER A 35 -4.26 -9.26 -5.11
C SER A 35 -5.71 -9.15 -5.53
N SER A 36 -5.98 -8.83 -6.80
CA SER A 36 -7.36 -8.81 -7.33
C SER A 36 -8.05 -10.18 -7.33
N LYS A 37 -7.29 -11.26 -7.10
CA LYS A 37 -7.78 -12.64 -7.22
C LYS A 37 -8.35 -13.21 -5.94
N SER A 38 -7.91 -12.72 -4.77
CA SER A 38 -8.35 -13.20 -3.46
C SER A 38 -7.86 -12.28 -2.35
N ASP A 39 -8.71 -12.05 -1.34
CA ASP A 39 -8.34 -11.35 -0.09
C ASP A 39 -7.29 -12.12 0.75
N ASP A 40 -7.00 -13.38 0.40
CA ASP A 40 -5.98 -14.21 1.07
C ASP A 40 -4.61 -14.13 0.39
N LEU A 41 -4.46 -13.34 -0.68
CA LEU A 41 -3.24 -13.23 -1.48
C LEU A 41 -2.74 -11.79 -1.50
N LEU A 42 -1.46 -11.60 -1.18
CA LEU A 42 -0.84 -10.28 -1.07
C LEU A 42 0.36 -10.19 -2.01
N TRP A 43 0.47 -9.08 -2.72
CA TRP A 43 1.70 -8.67 -3.39
C TRP A 43 2.50 -7.82 -2.44
N VAL A 44 3.76 -8.17 -2.22
CA VAL A 44 4.69 -7.43 -1.36
C VAL A 44 6.02 -7.21 -2.06
N HIS A 45 6.79 -6.22 -1.61
CA HIS A 45 8.18 -6.03 -2.05
C HIS A 45 9.04 -5.54 -0.90
N ASN A 46 10.35 -5.73 -1.04
CA ASN A 46 11.33 -5.11 -0.16
C ASN A 46 11.61 -3.66 -0.57
N ASP A 47 12.20 -2.92 0.35
CA ASP A 47 12.76 -1.58 0.18
C ASP A 47 14.03 -1.58 -0.72
N SER A 48 14.78 -0.48 -0.68
CA SER A 48 16.06 -0.27 -1.33
C SER A 48 17.07 -1.41 -1.10
N GLY A 49 17.88 -1.65 -2.13
CA GLY A 49 18.93 -2.68 -2.10
C GLY A 49 18.51 -4.08 -2.56
N ASP A 50 17.23 -4.30 -2.90
CA ASP A 50 16.76 -5.57 -3.50
C ASP A 50 16.79 -5.55 -5.05
N GLU A 51 16.52 -6.72 -5.66
CA GLU A 51 16.70 -7.03 -7.07
C GLU A 51 15.53 -6.60 -7.98
N SER A 52 14.74 -5.59 -7.59
CA SER A 52 13.56 -5.11 -8.37
C SER A 52 12.54 -6.21 -8.65
N ARG A 53 12.01 -6.77 -7.55
CA ARG A 53 11.07 -7.89 -7.55
C ARG A 53 9.91 -7.69 -6.59
N ILE A 54 8.84 -8.43 -6.85
CA ILE A 54 7.68 -8.55 -5.97
C ILE A 54 7.45 -10.02 -5.62
N PHE A 55 6.90 -10.27 -4.44
CA PHE A 55 6.56 -11.59 -3.94
C PHE A 55 5.04 -11.71 -3.85
N LEU A 56 4.50 -12.85 -4.30
CA LEU A 56 3.15 -13.25 -3.96
C LEU A 56 3.20 -14.07 -2.69
N ILE A 57 2.57 -13.59 -1.62
CA ILE A 57 2.42 -14.33 -0.37
C ILE A 57 0.94 -14.65 -0.11
N ASN A 58 0.68 -15.68 0.67
CA ASN A 58 -0.66 -15.90 1.22
C ASN A 58 -0.79 -15.33 2.65
N LYS A 59 -2.01 -15.28 3.18
CA LYS A 59 -2.28 -14.83 4.56
C LYS A 59 -1.56 -15.63 5.67
N LYS A 60 -0.96 -16.78 5.35
CA LYS A 60 -0.16 -17.59 6.28
C LYS A 60 1.33 -17.25 6.21
N GLY A 61 1.72 -16.22 5.46
CA GLY A 61 3.11 -15.79 5.28
C GLY A 61 3.94 -16.69 4.36
N GLU A 62 3.31 -17.57 3.58
CA GLU A 62 4.01 -18.44 2.62
C GLU A 62 4.19 -17.71 1.28
N THR A 63 5.43 -17.62 0.81
CA THR A 63 5.73 -17.18 -0.57
C THR A 63 5.30 -18.24 -1.57
N LEU A 64 4.42 -17.87 -2.49
CA LEU A 64 3.89 -18.73 -3.54
C LEU A 64 4.67 -18.59 -4.86
N SER A 65 5.17 -17.40 -5.14
CA SER A 65 5.97 -17.07 -6.32
C SER A 65 6.66 -15.71 -6.17
N THR A 66 7.73 -15.53 -6.94
CA THR A 66 8.52 -14.29 -7.01
C THR A 66 8.56 -13.82 -8.46
N PHE A 67 8.38 -12.51 -8.68
CA PHE A 67 8.36 -11.91 -10.01
C PHE A 67 9.32 -10.73 -10.10
N ASN A 68 10.21 -10.74 -11.09
CA ASN A 68 11.16 -9.65 -11.36
C ASN A 68 10.61 -8.73 -12.44
N PHE A 69 10.62 -7.41 -12.20
CA PHE A 69 10.27 -6.44 -13.24
C PHE A 69 11.49 -5.91 -14.01
N ASN A 70 12.71 -6.34 -13.65
CA ASN A 70 13.97 -6.08 -14.39
C ASN A 70 14.17 -4.59 -14.72
N LYS A 71 13.92 -3.72 -13.74
CA LYS A 71 14.20 -2.28 -13.83
C LYS A 71 15.28 -1.91 -12.84
N LYS A 72 15.83 -0.72 -13.00
CA LYS A 72 16.75 -0.14 -12.03
C LYS A 72 15.94 0.65 -11.00
N VAL A 73 15.66 0.03 -9.87
CA VAL A 73 15.09 0.66 -8.68
C VAL A 73 16.19 1.35 -7.88
N ILE A 74 15.86 2.48 -7.25
CA ILE A 74 16.75 3.19 -6.33
C ILE A 74 16.28 3.01 -4.87
N ASP A 75 15.00 3.30 -4.60
CA ASP A 75 14.38 3.41 -3.28
C ASP A 75 12.88 3.06 -3.41
N CYS A 76 12.54 1.78 -3.20
CA CYS A 76 11.22 1.23 -3.51
C CYS A 76 10.32 1.19 -2.29
N GLU A 77 9.25 1.97 -2.29
CA GLU A 77 8.54 2.22 -1.03
C GLU A 77 7.17 1.54 -0.98
N ASP A 78 6.35 1.71 -2.02
CA ASP A 78 4.95 1.27 -1.91
C ASP A 78 4.41 0.68 -3.22
N ILE A 79 3.35 -0.12 -3.11
CA ILE A 79 2.69 -0.82 -4.21
C ILE A 79 1.18 -0.62 -4.17
N ALA A 80 0.59 -0.30 -5.31
CA ALA A 80 -0.85 -0.10 -5.45
C ALA A 80 -1.42 -0.90 -6.62
N ILE A 81 -2.74 -1.11 -6.61
CA ILE A 81 -3.46 -1.88 -7.62
C ILE A 81 -4.58 -1.04 -8.25
N ASN A 82 -4.83 -1.25 -9.54
CA ASN A 82 -5.98 -0.71 -10.23
C ASN A 82 -6.72 -1.80 -10.99
N THR A 83 -8.04 -1.85 -10.84
CA THR A 83 -8.92 -2.70 -11.64
C THR A 83 -9.65 -1.84 -12.67
N SER A 84 -9.43 -2.13 -13.95
CA SER A 84 -10.02 -1.37 -15.06
C SER A 84 -10.63 -2.30 -16.11
N LYS A 85 -11.34 -1.73 -17.09
CA LYS A 85 -11.82 -2.49 -18.26
C LYS A 85 -10.69 -3.14 -19.07
N THR A 86 -9.47 -2.60 -19.00
CA THR A 86 -8.30 -3.12 -19.70
C THR A 86 -7.52 -4.18 -18.93
N GLY A 87 -8.02 -4.58 -17.75
CA GLY A 87 -7.38 -5.56 -16.87
C GLY A 87 -6.96 -4.96 -15.53
N VAL A 88 -6.18 -5.75 -14.81
CA VAL A 88 -5.68 -5.43 -13.47
C VAL A 88 -4.22 -5.05 -13.56
N GLN A 89 -3.87 -3.89 -13.04
CA GLN A 89 -2.52 -3.33 -13.13
C GLN A 89 -1.97 -3.10 -11.73
N LEU A 90 -0.70 -3.44 -11.55
CA LEU A 90 0.07 -3.11 -10.36
C LEU A 90 0.97 -1.90 -10.67
N TYR A 91 1.19 -1.09 -9.64
CA TYR A 91 2.00 0.13 -9.65
C TYR A 91 2.98 0.04 -8.49
N VAL A 92 4.27 -0.10 -8.79
CA VAL A 92 5.34 -0.18 -7.78
C VAL A 92 6.11 1.13 -7.77
N GLY A 93 6.16 1.81 -6.63
CA GLY A 93 6.75 3.13 -6.46
C GLY A 93 8.22 3.06 -6.09
N ASP A 94 9.10 3.41 -7.02
CA ASP A 94 10.48 3.82 -6.73
C ASP A 94 10.48 5.33 -6.40
N ILE A 95 9.90 5.66 -5.24
CA ILE A 95 9.49 7.01 -4.84
C ILE A 95 10.24 7.57 -3.62
N GLY A 96 11.04 6.75 -2.95
CA GLY A 96 11.90 7.18 -1.84
C GLY A 96 12.99 8.13 -2.31
N ASP A 97 13.35 9.08 -1.46
CA ASP A 97 14.43 10.04 -1.71
C ASP A 97 14.89 10.62 -0.38
N ASN A 98 15.47 9.79 0.48
CA ASN A 98 15.92 10.18 1.83
C ASN A 98 16.75 11.47 1.88
N ALA A 99 17.49 11.78 0.80
CA ALA A 99 18.31 12.98 0.68
C ALA A 99 17.65 14.16 -0.04
N ALA A 100 16.43 14.00 -0.57
CA ALA A 100 15.65 14.99 -1.34
C ALA A 100 16.45 15.55 -2.54
N LYS A 101 17.07 14.67 -3.32
CA LYS A 101 17.98 15.04 -4.43
C LYS A 101 17.60 14.42 -5.78
N ARG A 102 16.67 13.46 -5.82
CA ARG A 102 16.27 12.81 -7.07
C ARG A 102 15.54 13.82 -7.97
N PRO A 103 15.97 14.02 -9.23
CA PRO A 103 15.33 14.97 -10.14
C PRO A 103 13.92 14.52 -10.58
N PHE A 104 13.64 13.23 -10.46
CA PHE A 104 12.34 12.60 -10.63
C PHE A 104 12.31 11.29 -9.83
N VAL A 105 11.11 10.85 -9.50
CA VAL A 105 10.81 9.51 -8.98
C VAL A 105 10.12 8.68 -10.06
N SER A 106 10.08 7.36 -9.89
CA SER A 106 9.50 6.44 -10.87
C SER A 106 8.39 5.60 -10.27
N VAL A 107 7.35 5.33 -11.05
CA VAL A 107 6.35 4.31 -10.75
C VAL A 107 6.35 3.30 -11.90
N TYR A 108 6.64 2.05 -11.56
CA TYR A 108 6.61 0.94 -12.50
C TYR A 108 5.22 0.35 -12.60
N LYS A 109 4.68 0.30 -13.81
CA LYS A 109 3.33 -0.15 -14.10
C LYS A 109 3.36 -1.39 -14.97
N PHE A 110 2.62 -2.41 -14.58
CA PHE A 110 2.51 -3.67 -15.33
C PHE A 110 1.20 -4.39 -15.02
N GLN A 111 0.84 -5.38 -15.83
CA GLN A 111 -0.32 -6.23 -15.55
C GLN A 111 -0.05 -7.12 -14.33
N GLU A 112 -1.07 -7.32 -13.49
CA GLU A 112 -0.97 -8.28 -12.38
C GLU A 112 -0.55 -9.66 -12.92
N PRO A 113 0.55 -10.25 -12.40
CA PRO A 113 1.03 -11.52 -12.91
C PRO A 113 0.01 -12.67 -12.78
N ASN A 114 0.10 -13.63 -13.71
CA ASN A 114 -0.79 -14.80 -13.69
C ASN A 114 -0.43 -15.76 -12.54
N LEU A 115 -1.39 -16.02 -11.65
CA LEU A 115 -1.22 -16.87 -10.47
C LEU A 115 -1.06 -18.37 -10.77
N SER A 116 -1.22 -18.80 -12.03
CA SER A 116 -0.88 -20.16 -12.44
C SER A 116 0.64 -20.42 -12.41
N LEU A 117 1.44 -19.35 -12.40
CA LEU A 117 2.89 -19.40 -12.25
C LEU A 117 3.22 -19.50 -10.75
N ARG A 118 3.38 -20.74 -10.27
CA ARG A 118 3.75 -21.06 -8.87
C ARG A 118 5.05 -21.85 -8.84
N GLY A 119 5.76 -21.74 -7.71
CA GLY A 119 6.96 -22.52 -7.43
C GLY A 119 8.17 -21.63 -7.13
N GLU A 120 9.28 -22.27 -6.74
CA GLU A 120 10.51 -21.62 -6.27
C GLU A 120 11.29 -20.84 -7.35
N LYS A 121 10.76 -20.76 -8.57
CA LYS A 121 11.41 -20.02 -9.67
C LYS A 121 10.96 -18.56 -9.66
N GLU A 122 11.88 -17.68 -10.04
CA GLU A 122 11.55 -16.29 -10.30
C GLU A 122 11.06 -16.11 -11.75
N PHE A 123 9.96 -15.39 -11.93
CA PHE A 123 9.33 -15.18 -13.23
C PHE A 123 9.51 -13.74 -13.70
N PRO A 124 9.89 -13.50 -14.97
CA PRO A 124 10.00 -12.13 -15.48
C PRO A 124 8.62 -11.53 -15.75
N ILE A 125 8.40 -10.31 -15.27
CA ILE A 125 7.24 -9.48 -15.61
C ILE A 125 7.47 -8.86 -16.99
N GLN A 126 6.52 -9.09 -17.89
CA GLN A 126 6.56 -8.58 -19.25
C GLN A 126 5.91 -7.19 -19.33
N ARG A 127 6.37 -6.36 -20.28
CA ARG A 127 5.77 -5.05 -20.61
C ARG A 127 5.66 -4.08 -19.42
N VAL A 128 6.75 -3.95 -18.66
CA VAL A 128 6.87 -3.00 -17.55
C VAL A 128 7.09 -1.59 -18.10
N GLU A 129 6.10 -0.71 -17.88
CA GLU A 129 6.17 0.72 -18.17
C GLU A 129 6.80 1.48 -16.99
N GLU A 130 7.63 2.48 -17.27
CA GLU A 130 8.17 3.39 -16.25
C GLU A 130 7.53 4.76 -16.42
N LEU A 131 6.76 5.19 -15.42
CA LEU A 131 6.19 6.53 -15.33
C LEU A 131 7.12 7.38 -14.47
N ARG A 132 7.65 8.47 -15.02
CA ARG A 132 8.58 9.36 -14.31
C ARG A 132 7.86 10.62 -13.86
N PHE A 133 8.01 10.95 -12.59
CA PHE A 133 7.33 12.07 -11.95
C PHE A 133 8.30 13.04 -11.31
N LYS A 134 8.10 14.33 -11.51
CA LYS A 134 8.79 15.38 -10.74
C LYS A 134 7.81 16.12 -9.86
N TYR A 135 8.22 16.39 -8.63
CA TYR A 135 7.46 17.24 -7.71
C TYR A 135 7.51 18.71 -8.21
N PRO A 136 6.39 19.45 -8.16
CA PRO A 136 6.32 20.82 -8.64
C PRO A 136 7.10 21.82 -7.76
N ASP A 137 7.37 21.44 -6.51
CA ASP A 137 7.93 22.28 -5.45
C ASP A 137 9.23 21.72 -4.88
N GLY A 138 9.98 20.98 -5.69
CA GLY A 138 11.30 20.43 -5.35
C GLY A 138 11.26 18.97 -4.92
N ALA A 139 12.41 18.30 -5.11
CA ALA A 139 12.63 16.90 -4.76
C ALA A 139 12.34 16.64 -3.28
N ARG A 140 11.80 15.46 -2.98
CA ARG A 140 11.42 15.04 -1.64
C ARG A 140 11.22 13.54 -1.59
N ASP A 141 11.27 13.06 -0.36
CA ASP A 141 11.01 11.70 0.03
C ASP A 141 9.51 11.40 0.16
N ALA A 142 9.07 10.24 -0.31
CA ALA A 142 7.68 9.80 -0.25
C ALA A 142 7.59 8.29 -0.16
N GLU A 143 6.67 7.78 0.65
CA GLU A 143 6.55 6.33 0.92
C GLU A 143 5.12 5.82 0.80
N CYS A 144 4.20 6.64 0.32
CA CYS A 144 2.81 6.22 0.15
C CYS A 144 2.37 6.46 -1.28
N LEU A 145 1.95 5.37 -1.93
CA LEU A 145 1.44 5.33 -3.29
C LEU A 145 0.02 4.77 -3.28
N MET A 146 -0.93 5.50 -3.83
CA MET A 146 -2.32 5.06 -3.91
C MET A 146 -2.87 5.25 -5.32
N ILE A 147 -3.75 4.36 -5.75
CA ILE A 147 -4.56 4.56 -6.96
C ILE A 147 -6.00 4.85 -6.58
N ASP A 148 -6.54 5.99 -7.04
CA ASP A 148 -7.97 6.29 -6.87
C ASP A 148 -8.75 5.78 -8.10
N PRO A 149 -9.60 4.74 -7.95
CA PRO A 149 -10.40 4.22 -9.05
C PRO A 149 -11.55 5.16 -9.45
N ILE A 150 -11.91 6.13 -8.62
CA ILE A 150 -13.03 7.05 -8.90
C ILE A 150 -12.58 8.17 -9.83
N ASP A 151 -11.48 8.86 -9.51
CA ASP A 151 -10.98 9.98 -10.31
C ASP A 151 -9.83 9.61 -11.27
N GLN A 152 -9.45 8.33 -11.28
CA GLN A 152 -8.47 7.72 -12.18
C GLN A 152 -7.10 8.41 -12.07
N LYS A 153 -6.62 8.62 -10.85
CA LYS A 153 -5.30 9.20 -10.57
C LYS A 153 -4.41 8.29 -9.74
N ILE A 154 -3.12 8.48 -9.94
CA ILE A 154 -2.05 8.08 -9.03
C ILE A 154 -1.92 9.19 -7.99
N TYR A 155 -1.83 8.82 -6.72
CA TYR A 155 -1.56 9.70 -5.60
C TYR A 155 -0.28 9.30 -4.91
N ILE A 156 0.54 10.29 -4.55
CA ILE A 156 1.79 10.12 -3.80
C ILE A 156 1.75 11.02 -2.57
N VAL A 157 2.06 10.49 -1.39
CA VAL A 157 2.14 11.26 -0.15
C VAL A 157 3.59 11.29 0.33
N SER A 158 4.11 12.50 0.60
CA SER A 158 5.48 12.65 1.11
C SER A 158 5.62 12.13 2.55
N LYS A 159 6.83 11.74 2.97
CA LYS A 159 7.02 11.03 4.24
C LYS A 159 7.02 11.94 5.46
N ARG A 160 7.89 12.96 5.45
CA ARG A 160 8.54 13.43 6.70
C ARG A 160 8.36 14.90 7.04
N GLU A 161 7.74 15.69 6.16
CA GLU A 161 7.40 17.09 6.47
C GLU A 161 6.38 17.17 7.61
N ASP A 162 6.34 18.32 8.31
CA ASP A 162 5.42 18.50 9.43
C ASP A 162 3.94 18.40 8.98
N SER A 163 3.67 18.96 7.80
CA SER A 163 2.49 18.67 6.99
C SER A 163 2.96 18.07 5.66
N VAL A 164 2.65 16.80 5.43
CA VAL A 164 3.07 16.06 4.24
C VAL A 164 2.29 16.51 3.02
N GLY A 165 2.92 16.52 1.85
CA GLY A 165 2.26 16.89 0.60
C GLY A 165 1.50 15.71 0.00
N LEU A 166 0.29 15.98 -0.49
CA LEU A 166 -0.47 15.08 -1.35
C LEU A 166 -0.29 15.51 -2.80
N TYR A 167 0.25 14.62 -3.62
CA TYR A 167 0.57 14.85 -5.02
C TYR A 167 -0.23 13.90 -5.90
N SER A 168 -0.53 14.31 -7.13
CA SER A 168 -1.26 13.46 -8.07
C SER A 168 -0.78 13.57 -9.52
N ALA A 169 -1.03 12.52 -10.29
CA ALA A 169 -0.97 12.49 -11.74
C ALA A 169 -2.11 11.63 -12.31
N PRO A 170 -2.61 11.91 -13.53
CA PRO A 170 -3.61 11.04 -14.17
C PRO A 170 -3.07 9.63 -14.42
N LEU A 171 -3.89 8.58 -14.27
CA LEU A 171 -3.51 7.20 -14.64
C LEU A 171 -3.24 7.03 -16.14
N SER A 172 -3.77 7.94 -16.97
CA SER A 172 -3.48 8.03 -18.41
C SER A 172 -2.09 8.58 -18.73
N SER A 173 -1.29 8.92 -17.71
CA SER A 173 0.12 9.27 -17.83
C SER A 173 0.87 8.19 -18.63
N LYS A 174 1.70 8.64 -19.57
CA LYS A 174 2.43 7.75 -20.48
C LYS A 174 3.91 7.76 -20.15
N ALA A 175 4.55 6.61 -20.33
CA ALA A 175 6.00 6.51 -20.33
C ALA A 175 6.63 7.38 -21.45
N GLY A 176 7.89 7.77 -21.25
CA GLY A 176 8.69 8.47 -22.27
C GLY A 176 8.95 9.96 -22.01
N SER A 177 8.27 10.57 -21.03
CA SER A 177 8.57 11.93 -20.55
C SER A 177 8.48 12.02 -19.02
N ILE A 178 9.08 13.06 -18.45
CA ILE A 178 8.93 13.39 -17.03
C ILE A 178 7.66 14.23 -16.85
N ILE A 179 6.72 13.73 -16.07
CA ILE A 179 5.44 14.37 -15.79
C ILE A 179 5.57 15.18 -14.49
N THR A 180 5.15 16.44 -14.52
CA THR A 180 5.06 17.24 -13.29
C THR A 180 3.82 16.81 -12.50
N LEU A 181 4.02 16.39 -11.25
CA LEU A 181 2.92 16.11 -10.34
C LEU A 181 2.14 17.39 -10.03
N LYS A 182 0.84 17.25 -9.78
CA LYS A 182 0.03 18.31 -9.20
C LYS A 182 0.07 18.18 -7.68
N LYS A 183 0.47 19.24 -6.97
CA LYS A 183 0.29 19.32 -5.51
C LYS A 183 -1.18 19.63 -5.22
N GLU A 184 -1.89 18.66 -4.64
CA GLU A 184 -3.32 18.78 -4.36
C GLU A 184 -3.56 19.53 -3.04
N THR A 185 -2.82 19.16 -1.99
CA THR A 185 -2.88 19.82 -0.68
C THR A 185 -1.72 19.36 0.22
N THR A 186 -1.76 19.76 1.48
CA THR A 186 -0.92 19.21 2.55
C THR A 186 -1.80 18.60 3.64
N LEU A 187 -1.33 17.53 4.26
CA LEU A 187 -2.04 16.79 5.31
C LEU A 187 -1.22 16.87 6.60
N PHE A 188 -1.90 17.16 7.72
CA PHE A 188 -1.25 17.22 9.02
C PHE A 188 -1.74 16.09 9.92
N PHE A 189 -0.79 15.31 10.43
CA PHE A 189 -1.04 14.21 11.36
C PHE A 189 -0.46 14.57 12.73
N LYS A 190 -1.32 14.58 13.75
CA LYS A 190 -0.93 14.97 15.11
C LYS A 190 -0.31 13.77 15.83
N ALA A 191 1.02 13.70 15.81
CA ALA A 191 1.81 12.76 16.59
C ALA A 191 3.25 13.32 16.77
N PRO A 192 4.06 12.76 17.67
CA PRO A 192 5.46 13.15 17.83
C PRO A 192 6.23 13.09 16.50
N LYS A 193 7.20 13.99 16.33
CA LYS A 193 8.10 13.99 15.16
C LYS A 193 8.82 12.63 15.06
N GLY A 194 9.00 12.13 13.83
CA GLY A 194 9.54 10.79 13.60
C GLY A 194 8.44 9.72 13.61
N ALA A 195 7.61 9.69 14.65
CA ALA A 195 6.52 8.70 14.74
C ALA A 195 5.37 8.95 13.75
N LYS A 196 5.18 10.21 13.35
CA LYS A 196 4.12 10.61 12.40
C LYS A 196 4.50 10.50 10.92
N TRP A 197 5.69 10.04 10.60
CA TRP A 197 6.13 9.88 9.21
C TRP A 197 5.25 8.87 8.49
N ILE A 198 4.78 9.23 7.30
CA ILE A 198 3.90 8.41 6.48
C ILE A 198 4.72 7.34 5.77
N THR A 199 4.27 6.09 5.87
CA THR A 199 5.01 4.91 5.37
C THR A 199 4.26 4.09 4.34
N ALA A 200 2.92 4.24 4.24
CA ALA A 200 2.11 3.56 3.22
C ALA A 200 0.70 4.16 3.16
N GLY A 201 -0.07 3.76 2.15
CA GLY A 201 -1.51 3.98 2.12
C GLY A 201 -2.20 3.10 1.09
N ASP A 202 -3.52 2.95 1.21
CA ASP A 202 -4.29 2.16 0.24
C ASP A 202 -5.70 2.72 0.08
N ILE A 203 -6.30 2.47 -1.09
CA ILE A 203 -7.67 2.83 -1.41
C ILE A 203 -8.39 1.56 -1.85
N SER A 204 -9.57 1.28 -1.27
CA SER A 204 -10.35 0.10 -1.66
C SER A 204 -10.68 0.13 -3.15
N LEU A 205 -10.87 -1.04 -3.76
CA LEU A 205 -11.11 -1.16 -5.21
C LEU A 205 -12.34 -0.38 -5.70
N ASP A 206 -13.31 -0.11 -4.81
CA ASP A 206 -14.49 0.71 -5.10
C ASP A 206 -14.32 2.20 -4.76
N GLY A 207 -13.14 2.59 -4.24
CA GLY A 207 -12.75 3.95 -3.88
C GLY A 207 -13.38 4.50 -2.61
N LYS A 208 -14.12 3.67 -1.85
CA LYS A 208 -14.90 4.14 -0.69
C LYS A 208 -14.10 4.22 0.60
N VAL A 209 -13.07 3.40 0.76
CA VAL A 209 -12.26 3.35 1.98
C VAL A 209 -10.86 3.81 1.65
N VAL A 210 -10.29 4.67 2.49
CA VAL A 210 -8.93 5.18 2.35
C VAL A 210 -8.18 4.94 3.64
N LEU A 211 -7.00 4.35 3.53
CA LEU A 211 -6.02 4.21 4.62
C LEU A 211 -4.77 5.04 4.30
N ILE A 212 -4.23 5.68 5.33
CA ILE A 212 -2.86 6.19 5.35
C ILE A 212 -2.21 5.67 6.62
N LYS A 213 -0.98 5.16 6.52
CA LYS A 213 -0.22 4.64 7.65
C LYS A 213 0.96 5.55 7.99
N SER A 214 1.21 5.70 9.27
CA SER A 214 2.49 6.15 9.81
C SER A 214 3.07 5.06 10.70
N TYR A 215 4.31 5.23 11.16
CA TYR A 215 4.98 4.25 12.04
C TYR A 215 4.17 3.79 13.26
N ILE A 216 3.28 4.64 13.79
CA ILE A 216 2.51 4.35 15.00
C ILE A 216 0.98 4.39 14.83
N HIS A 217 0.45 4.75 13.67
CA HIS A 217 -0.99 4.89 13.45
C HIS A 217 -1.42 4.45 12.04
N ILE A 218 -2.63 3.91 11.94
CA ILE A 218 -3.34 3.76 10.68
C ILE A 218 -4.54 4.70 10.72
N TYR A 219 -4.55 5.68 9.83
CA TYR A 219 -5.60 6.68 9.65
C TYR A 219 -6.60 6.18 8.62
N TYR A 220 -7.88 6.30 8.93
CA TYR A 220 -8.98 5.78 8.13
C TYR A 220 -10.00 6.86 7.78
N TRP A 221 -10.54 6.75 6.57
CA TRP A 221 -11.70 7.52 6.13
C TRP A 221 -12.68 6.65 5.33
N ASP A 222 -13.96 6.78 5.67
CA ASP A 222 -15.07 6.51 4.75
C ASP A 222 -15.25 7.70 3.81
N ARG A 223 -14.96 7.51 2.52
CA ARG A 223 -15.15 8.52 1.49
C ARG A 223 -16.62 8.67 1.16
N ARG A 224 -17.11 9.91 1.21
CA ARG A 224 -18.53 10.20 0.91
C ARG A 224 -18.77 10.11 -0.60
N LYS A 225 -19.98 9.71 -0.98
CA LYS A 225 -20.38 9.66 -2.40
C LYS A 225 -20.21 11.04 -3.04
N GLY A 226 -19.52 11.09 -4.18
CA GLY A 226 -19.24 12.32 -4.93
C GLY A 226 -18.08 13.17 -4.37
N GLU A 227 -17.46 12.76 -3.27
CA GLU A 227 -16.30 13.42 -2.70
C GLU A 227 -15.03 13.10 -3.51
N THR A 228 -14.18 14.08 -3.75
CA THR A 228 -12.81 13.87 -4.25
C THR A 228 -11.92 13.28 -3.16
N LEU A 229 -10.82 12.61 -3.50
CA LEU A 229 -9.89 12.09 -2.49
C LEU A 229 -9.36 13.22 -1.59
N THR A 230 -9.02 14.37 -2.18
CA THR A 230 -8.54 15.55 -1.45
C THR A 230 -9.57 16.08 -0.44
N GLN A 231 -10.86 16.09 -0.78
CA GLN A 231 -11.91 16.50 0.16
C GLN A 231 -12.04 15.49 1.31
N CYS A 232 -11.98 14.19 1.00
CA CYS A 232 -12.02 13.10 1.98
C CYS A 232 -10.90 13.23 3.01
N LEU A 233 -9.65 13.34 2.54
CA LEU A 233 -8.45 13.39 3.38
C LEU A 233 -8.35 14.67 4.23
N LYS A 234 -9.08 15.74 3.88
CA LYS A 234 -9.17 16.97 4.68
C LYS A 234 -10.14 16.86 5.86
N ARG A 235 -11.02 15.86 5.88
CA ARG A 235 -11.88 15.61 7.03
C ARG A 235 -11.08 14.96 8.16
N PRO A 236 -11.57 15.05 9.41
CA PRO A 236 -11.03 14.25 10.50
C PRO A 236 -11.00 12.76 10.14
N TYR A 237 -9.89 12.11 10.42
CA TYR A 237 -9.73 10.66 10.31
C TYR A 237 -10.25 9.94 11.55
N VAL A 238 -10.45 8.63 11.41
CA VAL A 238 -10.55 7.70 12.54
C VAL A 238 -9.22 6.93 12.63
N GLY A 239 -8.70 6.74 13.85
CA GLY A 239 -7.54 5.87 14.07
C GLY A 239 -7.98 4.41 14.19
N LEU A 240 -7.38 3.52 13.41
CA LEU A 240 -7.66 2.08 13.49
C LEU A 240 -6.77 1.35 14.51
N PRO A 241 -7.21 0.17 15.00
CA PRO A 241 -6.43 -0.62 15.95
C PRO A 241 -5.08 -1.09 15.39
N TYR A 242 -4.00 -0.40 15.73
CA TYR A 242 -2.67 -0.74 15.27
C TYR A 242 -1.72 -0.98 16.45
N LYS A 243 -0.96 -2.07 16.37
CA LYS A 243 0.13 -2.36 17.30
C LYS A 243 1.40 -2.01 16.53
N PRO A 244 2.20 -1.03 16.98
CA PRO A 244 3.42 -0.65 16.28
C PRO A 244 4.29 -1.87 15.99
N GLU A 245 4.63 -2.02 14.71
CA GLU A 245 5.52 -3.04 14.18
C GLU A 245 6.96 -2.50 14.21
N GLN A 246 7.95 -3.40 14.18
CA GLN A 246 9.33 -2.99 13.89
C GLN A 246 9.34 -2.45 12.45
N GLN A 247 9.64 -1.16 12.29
CA GLN A 247 9.57 -0.47 10.99
C GLN A 247 8.28 -0.85 10.26
N GLY A 248 7.15 -0.45 10.85
CA GLY A 248 5.85 -0.74 10.26
C GLY A 248 5.66 0.07 9.00
N GLU A 249 6.03 -0.51 7.86
CA GLU A 249 6.03 0.20 6.59
C GLU A 249 4.68 0.02 5.87
N ALA A 250 4.18 -1.21 5.72
CA ALA A 250 3.10 -1.49 4.78
C ALA A 250 1.68 -1.61 5.37
N VAL A 251 0.66 -1.28 4.55
CA VAL A 251 -0.78 -1.50 4.81
C VAL A 251 -1.54 -1.78 3.50
N GLY A 252 -2.57 -2.63 3.54
CA GLY A 252 -3.41 -2.88 2.37
C GLY A 252 -4.82 -3.34 2.74
N LEU A 253 -5.81 -2.90 1.96
CA LEU A 253 -7.23 -3.16 2.15
C LEU A 253 -7.67 -4.41 1.39
N THR A 254 -8.55 -5.18 2.02
CA THR A 254 -9.36 -6.20 1.33
C THR A 254 -10.30 -5.56 0.32
N HIS A 255 -10.80 -6.34 -0.64
CA HIS A 255 -11.69 -5.87 -1.71
C HIS A 255 -12.94 -5.17 -1.18
N SER A 256 -13.47 -5.66 -0.05
CA SER A 256 -14.64 -5.09 0.62
C SER A 256 -14.36 -3.77 1.34
N GLY A 257 -13.09 -3.44 1.59
CA GLY A 257 -12.68 -2.31 2.42
C GLY A 257 -12.99 -2.48 3.91
N THR A 258 -13.43 -3.66 4.36
CA THR A 258 -13.83 -3.89 5.77
C THR A 258 -12.72 -4.48 6.63
N GLN A 259 -11.62 -4.91 6.01
CA GLN A 259 -10.48 -5.53 6.67
C GLN A 259 -9.19 -5.04 6.01
N TYR A 260 -8.10 -5.05 6.77
CA TYR A 260 -6.78 -4.65 6.29
C TYR A 260 -5.68 -5.57 6.80
N TYR A 261 -4.61 -5.62 6.03
CA TYR A 261 -3.34 -6.21 6.41
C TYR A 261 -2.34 -5.12 6.79
N SER A 262 -1.43 -5.44 7.71
CA SER A 262 -0.23 -4.64 7.96
C SER A 262 0.96 -5.55 8.24
N ILE A 263 2.12 -5.15 7.71
CA ILE A 263 3.36 -5.90 7.86
C ILE A 263 4.49 -4.87 7.98
N GLY A 264 5.43 -5.11 8.89
CA GLY A 264 6.65 -4.32 9.01
C GLY A 264 7.87 -5.02 8.41
N GLU A 265 9.02 -4.37 8.48
CA GLU A 265 10.28 -4.97 8.08
C GLU A 265 10.73 -6.08 9.03
N GLY A 266 11.81 -6.77 8.66
CA GLY A 266 12.44 -7.81 9.44
C GLY A 266 12.09 -9.22 8.97
N LYS A 267 12.95 -10.16 9.36
CA LYS A 267 12.74 -11.59 9.07
C LYS A 267 11.70 -12.16 10.02
N ASN A 268 10.83 -13.02 9.49
CA ASN A 268 9.76 -13.67 10.24
C ASN A 268 8.78 -12.69 10.91
N THR A 269 8.55 -11.53 10.29
CA THR A 269 7.57 -10.55 10.77
C THR A 269 6.15 -11.06 10.63
N GLU A 270 5.30 -10.63 11.55
CA GLU A 270 3.88 -11.00 11.65
C GLU A 270 3.09 -10.42 10.48
N VAL A 271 2.31 -11.26 9.79
CA VAL A 271 1.27 -10.86 8.85
C VAL A 271 0.02 -10.51 9.66
N ASN A 272 -0.13 -9.23 10.01
CA ASN A 272 -1.28 -8.77 10.77
C ASN A 272 -2.51 -8.69 9.87
N PHE A 273 -3.66 -9.16 10.36
CA PHE A 273 -4.93 -9.06 9.67
C PHE A 273 -6.03 -8.61 10.63
N LYS A 274 -6.71 -7.51 10.33
CA LYS A 274 -7.67 -6.88 11.23
C LYS A 274 -8.93 -6.42 10.52
N THR A 275 -10.03 -6.42 11.25
CA THR A 275 -11.33 -5.91 10.79
C THR A 275 -11.51 -4.46 11.25
N ILE A 276 -11.96 -3.63 10.32
CA ILE A 276 -12.42 -2.26 10.57
C ILE A 276 -13.80 -2.37 11.22
N LYS A 277 -13.92 -1.90 12.46
CA LYS A 277 -15.17 -1.92 13.24
C LYS A 277 -15.79 -0.55 13.30
#